data_AF-A0A1M4URR8-F1
#
_entry.id   AF-A0A1M4URR8-F1
#
_cell.length_a   1.000
_cell.length_b   1.000
_cell.length_c   1.000
_cell.angle_alpha   90.00
_cell.angle_beta   90.00
_cell.angle_gamma   90.00
#
_symmetry.space_group_name_H-M   'P 1'
#
loop_
_entity.id
_entity.type
_entity.pdbx_description
1 polymer ?
#
loop_
_entity_poly.entity_id
_entity_poly.type
_entity_poly.pdbx_seq_one_letter_code
_entity_poly.pdbx_strand_id
1 'polypeptide(L)'
;METINQLVYLKYVELIPENGLLLKFDNLPIWKNNRFNIYFTERHHDHYECISIYFKENVLNYHMIFKSLIGEQLYIEISNQLLNVWYAEYFDHIEDRNTADYLEEIEVLNFRFEKMEKTAQDWKDEYINLETTYLDLLAGNK
;
A
#
# COMPACT_ATOMS: atom_id res chain seq x y z
N MET A 1 -9.86 18.96 6.59
CA MET A 1 -10.32 17.58 6.41
C MET A 1 -9.60 17.06 5.20
N GLU A 2 -8.55 16.27 5.38
CA GLU A 2 -7.79 15.69 4.28
C GLU A 2 -8.28 14.26 4.11
N THR A 3 -9.19 14.05 3.16
CA THR A 3 -9.58 12.72 2.72
C THR A 3 -8.63 12.34 1.59
N ILE A 4 -7.83 11.30 1.81
CA ILE A 4 -6.86 10.83 0.82
C ILE A 4 -7.45 9.58 0.19
N ASN A 5 -7.88 9.71 -1.07
CA ASN A 5 -8.46 8.63 -1.84
C ASN A 5 -7.43 8.14 -2.85
N GLN A 6 -6.67 7.11 -2.49
CA GLN A 6 -5.71 6.49 -3.39
C GLN A 6 -5.89 4.97 -3.32
N LEU A 7 -6.28 4.37 -4.44
CA LEU A 7 -6.10 2.95 -4.70
C LEU A 7 -4.60 2.71 -4.89
N VAL A 8 -3.95 2.02 -3.95
CA VAL A 8 -2.49 1.81 -4.03
C VAL A 8 -2.13 0.36 -3.72
N TYR A 9 -1.20 -0.19 -4.49
CA TYR A 9 -0.75 -1.58 -4.38
C TYR A 9 0.36 -1.67 -3.34
N LEU A 10 0.09 -2.30 -2.18
CA LEU A 10 1.07 -2.37 -1.10
C LEU A 10 2.22 -3.30 -1.48
N LYS A 11 3.42 -2.75 -1.54
CA LYS A 11 4.61 -3.48 -2.00
C LYS A 11 5.54 -3.84 -0.85
N TYR A 12 5.83 -2.89 0.03
CA TYR A 12 6.72 -3.09 1.16
C TYR A 12 6.14 -2.48 2.44
N VAL A 13 6.50 -3.11 3.55
CA VAL A 13 6.16 -2.67 4.91
C VAL A 13 7.43 -2.73 5.74
N GLU A 14 7.85 -1.59 6.25
CA GLU A 14 9.07 -1.43 7.03
C GLU A 14 8.76 -0.84 8.42
N LEU A 15 9.42 -1.38 9.45
CA LEU A 15 9.45 -0.74 10.76
C LEU A 15 10.40 0.46 10.70
N ILE A 16 9.92 1.61 11.15
CA ILE A 16 10.72 2.82 11.32
C ILE A 16 10.78 3.21 12.81
N PRO A 17 11.71 4.08 13.22
CA PRO A 17 11.81 4.52 14.61
C PRO A 17 10.51 5.11 15.15
N GLU A 18 10.44 5.30 16.47
CA GLU A 18 9.33 5.99 17.14
C GLU A 18 7.96 5.33 16.92
N ASN A 19 7.95 3.99 16.92
CA ASN A 19 6.72 3.20 16.81
C ASN A 19 5.96 3.47 15.50
N GLY A 20 6.71 3.62 14.40
CA GLY A 20 6.16 3.91 13.10
C GLY A 20 6.27 2.75 12.09
N LEU A 21 5.43 2.83 11.07
CA LEU A 21 5.51 2.02 9.85
C LEU A 21 5.69 2.90 8.64
N LEU A 22 6.53 2.44 7.72
CA LEU A 22 6.59 2.93 6.36
C LEU A 22 5.90 1.93 5.45
N LEU A 23 4.79 2.35 4.85
CA LEU A 23 4.09 1.62 3.81
C LEU A 23 4.54 2.17 2.45
N LYS A 24 5.12 1.30 1.61
CA LYS A 24 5.55 1.65 0.25
C LYS A 24 4.59 1.03 -0.75
N PHE A 25 4.04 1.86 -1.60
CA PHE A 25 3.09 1.46 -2.62
C PHE A 25 3.68 1.62 -4.00
N ASP A 26 3.44 0.64 -4.87
CA ASP A 26 3.79 0.79 -6.27
C ASP A 26 2.86 1.80 -6.93
N ASN A 27 3.46 2.70 -7.69
CA ASN A 27 2.75 3.60 -8.60
C ASN A 27 2.30 2.83 -9.85
N LEU A 28 1.39 1.85 -9.68
CA LEU A 28 0.85 1.08 -10.79
C LEU A 28 -0.17 1.93 -11.57
N PRO A 29 -0.15 1.90 -12.92
CA PRO A 29 -1.16 2.58 -13.70
C PRO A 29 -2.54 1.95 -13.42
N ILE A 30 -3.55 2.77 -13.13
CA ILE A 30 -4.94 2.30 -13.01
C ILE A 30 -5.47 2.04 -14.44
N TRP A 31 -5.47 0.79 -14.88
CA TRP A 31 -5.85 0.41 -16.26
C TRP A 31 -7.36 0.55 -16.55
N LYS A 32 -8.21 0.83 -15.55
CA LYS A 32 -9.68 0.77 -15.69
C LYS A 32 -10.41 2.10 -15.95
N ASN A 33 -9.79 3.28 -15.82
CA ASN A 33 -10.51 4.55 -15.97
C ASN A 33 -10.01 5.38 -17.16
N ASN A 34 -10.83 5.39 -18.22
CA ASN A 34 -10.52 5.95 -19.53
C ASN A 34 -10.80 7.45 -19.66
N ARG A 35 -10.92 8.21 -18.57
CA ARG A 35 -11.13 9.66 -18.59
C ARG A 35 -10.42 10.29 -17.39
N PHE A 36 -9.36 11.05 -17.66
CA PHE A 36 -8.46 11.68 -16.68
C PHE A 36 -7.59 10.74 -15.87
N ASN A 37 -6.74 10.02 -16.60
CA ASN A 37 -5.64 9.29 -16.02
C ASN A 37 -4.41 10.21 -16.04
N ILE A 38 -4.29 11.04 -15.01
CA ILE A 38 -3.16 11.97 -14.76
C ILE A 38 -1.80 11.23 -14.68
N TYR A 39 -1.80 9.91 -14.58
CA TYR A 39 -0.61 9.07 -14.58
C TYR A 39 -0.02 8.82 -15.97
N PHE A 40 -0.74 9.10 -17.07
CA PHE A 40 -0.15 8.96 -18.43
C PHE A 40 0.80 10.10 -18.81
N THR A 41 0.75 11.24 -18.13
CA THR A 41 1.72 12.33 -18.32
C THR A 41 3.00 12.16 -17.49
N GLU A 42 3.00 11.25 -16.51
CA GLU A 42 4.10 11.01 -15.56
C GLU A 42 4.66 9.58 -15.65
N ARG A 43 4.68 8.98 -16.85
CA ARG A 43 5.28 7.65 -17.17
C ARG A 43 6.79 7.52 -16.88
N HIS A 44 7.38 8.47 -16.17
CA HIS A 44 8.83 8.63 -15.99
C HIS A 44 9.28 8.68 -14.53
N HIS A 45 8.39 8.48 -13.55
CA HIS A 45 8.80 8.55 -12.15
C HIS A 45 8.89 7.14 -11.53
N ASP A 46 10.13 6.65 -11.47
CA ASP A 46 10.54 5.44 -10.78
C ASP A 46 10.52 5.70 -9.26
N HIS A 47 9.34 5.79 -8.66
CA HIS A 47 9.20 5.99 -7.22
C HIS A 47 8.10 5.13 -6.61
N TYR A 48 8.24 4.88 -5.31
CA TYR A 48 7.15 4.44 -4.46
C TYR A 48 6.39 5.66 -3.94
N GLU A 49 5.06 5.58 -3.95
CA GLU A 49 4.24 6.43 -3.09
C GLU A 49 4.33 5.86 -1.67
N CYS A 50 4.73 6.67 -0.69
CA CYS A 50 5.01 6.22 0.66
C CYS A 50 4.12 6.91 1.68
N ILE A 51 3.68 6.14 2.69
CA ILE A 51 3.00 6.66 3.88
C ILE A 51 3.79 6.23 5.10
N SER A 52 4.37 7.18 5.81
CA SER A 52 4.90 6.98 7.15
C SER A 52 3.77 7.21 8.15
N ILE A 53 3.48 6.24 9.01
CA ILE A 53 2.42 6.30 10.02
C ILE A 53 3.05 6.01 11.39
N TYR A 54 2.83 6.88 12.36
CA TYR A 54 3.32 6.74 13.74
C TYR A 54 2.14 6.42 14.64
N PHE A 55 2.20 5.29 15.33
CA PHE A 55 1.08 4.76 16.11
C PHE A 55 1.20 5.18 17.58
N LYS A 56 0.06 5.33 18.27
CA LYS A 56 0.06 5.50 19.73
C LYS A 56 0.34 4.19 20.46
N GLU A 57 -0.18 3.09 19.93
CA GLU A 57 -0.04 1.74 20.49
C GLU A 57 1.04 0.92 19.79
N ASN A 58 1.44 -0.21 20.39
CA ASN A 58 2.52 -1.05 19.89
C ASN A 58 2.38 -1.43 18.40
N VAL A 59 3.36 -1.00 17.60
CA VAL A 59 3.39 -1.16 16.15
C VAL A 59 3.57 -2.60 15.66
N LEU A 60 4.06 -3.52 16.49
CA LEU A 60 4.43 -4.87 16.03
C LEU A 60 3.25 -5.67 15.51
N ASN A 61 2.08 -5.55 16.12
CA ASN A 61 0.87 -6.21 15.65
C ASN A 61 0.47 -5.64 14.28
N TYR A 62 0.42 -4.31 14.15
CA TYR A 62 0.11 -3.63 12.90
C TYR A 62 1.12 -3.97 11.79
N HIS A 63 2.40 -4.06 12.12
CA HIS A 63 3.45 -4.47 11.20
C HIS A 63 3.17 -5.87 10.60
N MET A 64 2.79 -6.84 11.44
CA MET A 64 2.47 -8.19 10.97
C MET A 64 1.23 -8.20 10.09
N ILE A 65 0.19 -7.45 10.47
CA ILE A 65 -1.04 -7.35 9.70
C ILE A 65 -0.73 -6.73 8.33
N PHE A 66 -0.10 -5.56 8.27
CA PHE A 66 0.25 -4.93 7.00
C PHE A 66 1.18 -5.80 6.14
N LYS A 67 2.11 -6.55 6.74
CA LYS A 67 2.94 -7.50 5.98
C LYS A 67 2.13 -8.60 5.30
N SER A 68 1.04 -9.07 5.93
CA SER A 68 0.15 -10.05 5.31
C SER A 68 -0.68 -9.48 4.16
N LEU A 69 -0.77 -8.15 4.05
CA LEU A 69 -1.47 -7.41 2.99
C LEU A 69 -0.55 -7.01 1.83
N ILE A 70 0.72 -7.43 1.83
CA ILE A 70 1.62 -7.17 0.70
C ILE A 70 1.07 -7.88 -0.53
N GLY A 71 0.95 -7.14 -1.63
CA GLY A 71 0.34 -7.61 -2.87
C GLY A 71 -1.13 -7.25 -3.03
N GLU A 72 -1.74 -6.66 -1.99
CA GLU A 72 -3.15 -6.27 -2.01
C GLU A 72 -3.31 -4.81 -2.45
N GLN A 73 -4.47 -4.50 -3.06
CA GLN A 73 -4.90 -3.13 -3.29
C GLN A 73 -5.64 -2.63 -2.05
N LEU A 74 -5.06 -1.61 -1.42
CA LEU A 74 -5.60 -1.04 -0.20
C LEU A 74 -6.12 0.38 -0.45
N TYR A 75 -7.20 0.71 0.23
CA TYR A 75 -7.67 2.06 0.44
C TYR A 75 -7.38 2.43 1.89
N ILE A 76 -6.75 3.59 2.11
CA ILE A 76 -6.34 4.05 3.44
C ILE A 76 -6.95 5.43 3.68
N GLU A 77 -7.67 5.57 4.79
CA GLU A 77 -8.20 6.84 5.26
C GLU A 77 -7.61 7.15 6.63
N ILE A 78 -7.16 8.39 6.82
CA ILE A 78 -6.79 8.91 8.14
C ILE A 78 -7.65 10.13 8.43
N SER A 79 -8.53 10.02 9.42
CA SER A 79 -9.44 11.09 9.82
C SER A 79 -9.46 11.21 11.34
N ASN A 80 -9.31 12.43 11.86
CA ASN A 80 -9.27 12.69 13.32
C ASN A 80 -8.30 11.78 14.09
N GLN A 81 -7.09 11.54 13.55
CA GLN A 81 -6.08 10.64 14.13
C GLN A 81 -6.52 9.16 14.21
N LEU A 82 -7.53 8.77 13.45
CA LEU A 82 -7.95 7.38 13.29
C LEU A 82 -7.59 6.93 11.88
N LEU A 83 -6.84 5.85 11.80
CA LEU A 83 -6.50 5.13 10.58
C LEU A 83 -7.54 4.04 10.35
N ASN A 84 -8.05 3.97 9.12
CA ASN A 84 -8.89 2.90 8.63
C ASN A 84 -8.33 2.38 7.30
N VAL A 85 -8.38 1.06 7.11
CA VAL A 85 -7.87 0.40 5.91
C VAL A 85 -8.92 -0.54 5.35
N TRP A 86 -9.14 -0.49 4.04
CA TRP A 86 -10.11 -1.33 3.34
C TRP A 86 -9.47 -1.99 2.12
N TYR A 87 -9.96 -3.18 1.78
CA TYR A 87 -9.64 -3.81 0.51
C TYR A 87 -10.37 -3.09 -0.63
N ALA A 88 -9.65 -2.76 -1.69
CA ALA A 88 -10.21 -1.94 -2.75
C ALA A 88 -11.24 -2.68 -3.64
N GLU A 89 -11.25 -4.02 -3.63
CA GLU A 89 -12.19 -4.83 -4.41
C GLU A 89 -13.66 -4.67 -3.97
N TYR A 90 -13.91 -4.17 -2.75
CA TYR A 90 -15.25 -4.12 -2.15
C TYR A 90 -15.89 -2.71 -2.15
N PHE A 91 -15.24 -1.71 -2.75
CA PHE A 91 -15.69 -0.30 -2.66
C PHE A 91 -17.06 -0.03 -3.34
N ASP A 92 -17.47 -0.86 -4.30
CA ASP A 92 -18.75 -0.73 -5.03
C ASP A 92 -19.94 -1.42 -4.32
N HIS A 93 -19.72 -2.16 -3.23
CA HIS A 93 -20.76 -2.91 -2.53
C HIS A 93 -21.03 -2.29 -1.14
N ILE A 94 -22.03 -1.40 -1.10
CA ILE A 94 -22.43 -0.56 0.04
C ILE A 94 -22.80 -1.36 1.31
N GLU A 95 -23.00 -2.67 1.24
CA GLU A 95 -23.42 -3.50 2.39
C GLU A 95 -22.29 -4.28 3.08
N ASP A 96 -21.13 -4.47 2.44
CA ASP A 96 -19.97 -5.15 3.04
C ASP A 96 -18.78 -4.20 3.04
N ARG A 97 -18.78 -3.26 3.99
CA ARG A 97 -17.55 -2.57 4.39
C ARG A 97 -16.66 -3.57 5.10
N ASN A 98 -16.05 -4.48 4.34
CA ASN A 98 -14.96 -5.32 4.80
C ASN A 98 -13.72 -4.43 4.92
N THR A 99 -13.71 -3.62 5.98
CA THR A 99 -12.48 -3.09 6.53
C THR A 99 -11.54 -4.28 6.66
N ALA A 100 -10.26 -4.09 6.35
CA ALA A 100 -9.30 -5.16 6.58
C ALA A 100 -9.42 -5.55 8.06
N ASP A 101 -9.91 -6.76 8.33
CA ASP A 101 -10.21 -7.20 9.69
C ASP A 101 -9.02 -6.82 10.58
N TYR A 102 -9.29 -6.21 11.75
CA TYR A 102 -8.28 -5.73 12.70
C TYR A 102 -7.54 -4.41 12.36
N LEU A 103 -7.91 -3.69 11.29
CA LEU A 103 -7.38 -2.35 10.95
C LEU A 103 -8.44 -1.24 10.94
N GLU A 104 -9.39 -1.29 11.89
CA GLU A 104 -10.39 -0.24 12.10
C GLU A 104 -10.02 0.65 13.29
N GLU A 105 -10.30 1.95 13.17
CA GLU A 105 -10.21 2.93 14.26
C GLU A 105 -8.86 2.94 14.98
N ILE A 106 -7.77 2.67 14.28
CA ILE A 106 -6.44 2.62 14.90
C ILE A 106 -5.97 4.04 15.22
N GLU A 107 -5.61 4.29 16.47
CA GLU A 107 -5.10 5.60 16.88
C GLU A 107 -3.67 5.87 16.38
N VAL A 108 -3.52 6.93 15.60
CA VAL A 108 -2.24 7.42 15.08
C VAL A 108 -1.84 8.73 15.75
N LEU A 109 -0.54 8.88 16.03
CA LEU A 109 0.04 10.14 16.51
C LEU A 109 0.23 11.13 15.37
N ASN A 110 0.79 10.65 14.26
CA ASN A 110 1.13 11.47 13.11
C ASN A 110 1.27 10.60 11.86
N PHE A 111 1.18 11.22 10.69
CA PHE A 111 1.46 10.57 9.42
C PHE A 111 2.12 11.55 8.45
N ARG A 112 2.81 11.01 7.45
CA ARG A 112 3.46 11.79 6.40
C ARG A 112 3.43 11.04 5.07
N PHE A 113 3.12 11.77 4.01
CA PHE A 113 3.26 11.31 2.64
C PHE A 113 4.58 11.75 2.06
N GLU A 114 5.23 10.85 1.33
CA GLU A 114 6.43 11.17 0.57
C GLU A 114 6.54 10.29 -0.67
N LYS A 115 7.30 10.76 -1.66
CA LYS A 115 7.71 9.97 -2.80
C LYS A 115 9.14 9.51 -2.57
N MET A 116 9.39 8.21 -2.73
CA MET A 116 10.72 7.64 -2.55
C MET A 116 11.18 7.02 -3.87
N GLU A 117 12.27 7.52 -4.44
CA GLU A 117 12.83 6.97 -5.67
C GLU A 117 13.21 5.49 -5.50
N LYS A 118 12.89 4.69 -6.50
CA LYS A 118 13.32 3.29 -6.58
C LYS A 118 14.81 3.27 -6.92
N THR A 119 15.56 2.51 -6.15
CA THR A 119 16.98 2.27 -6.40
C THR A 119 17.17 1.22 -7.50
N ALA A 120 18.38 1.11 -8.04
CA ALA A 120 18.72 0.01 -8.95
C ALA A 120 18.58 -1.37 -8.30
N GLN A 121 18.73 -1.44 -6.97
CA GLN A 121 18.57 -2.69 -6.22
C GLN A 121 17.09 -3.07 -6.13
N ASP A 122 16.20 -2.10 -5.89
CA ASP A 122 14.73 -2.31 -5.92
C ASP A 122 14.30 -2.94 -7.25
N TRP A 123 14.76 -2.38 -8.36
CA TRP A 123 14.48 -2.92 -9.69
C TRP A 123 14.98 -4.35 -9.86
N LYS A 124 16.22 -4.60 -9.44
CA LYS A 124 16.81 -5.94 -9.52
C LYS A 124 15.98 -6.96 -8.74
N ASP A 125 15.55 -6.62 -7.53
CA ASP A 125 14.75 -7.50 -6.69
C ASP A 125 13.36 -7.74 -7.28
N GLU A 126 12.73 -6.72 -7.85
CA GLU A 126 11.46 -6.86 -8.58
C GLU A 126 11.58 -7.79 -9.79
N TYR A 127 12.64 -7.65 -10.60
CA TYR A 127 12.88 -8.54 -11.74
C TYR A 127 13.10 -9.99 -11.30
N ILE A 128 13.88 -10.23 -10.25
CA ILE A 128 14.13 -11.58 -9.71
C ILE A 128 12.82 -12.20 -9.22
N ASN A 129 12.00 -11.44 -8.50
CA ASN A 129 10.70 -11.92 -8.01
C ASN A 129 9.75 -12.25 -9.15
N LEU A 130 9.70 -11.41 -10.19
CA LEU A 130 8.89 -11.65 -11.38
C LEU A 130 9.35 -12.89 -12.14
N GLU A 131 10.66 -13.05 -12.35
CA GLU A 131 11.25 -14.22 -12.98
C GLU A 131 10.92 -15.49 -12.20
N THR A 132 11.11 -15.47 -10.87
CA THR A 132 10.81 -16.60 -9.99
C THR A 132 9.33 -16.97 -10.09
N THR A 133 8.44 -15.99 -9.96
CA THR A 133 6.98 -16.20 -10.07
C THR A 133 6.60 -16.80 -11.43
N TYR A 134 7.19 -16.30 -12.51
CA TYR A 134 6.97 -16.82 -13.86
C TYR A 134 7.42 -18.27 -14.00
N LEU A 135 8.61 -18.60 -13.50
CA LEU A 135 9.15 -19.96 -13.54
C LEU A 135 8.31 -20.93 -12.70
N ASP A 136 7.85 -20.51 -11.52
CA ASP A 136 6.97 -21.31 -10.66
C ASP A 136 5.63 -21.62 -11.33
N LEU A 137 5.04 -20.64 -12.01
CA LEU A 137 3.81 -20.81 -12.79
C LEU A 137 4.00 -21.79 -13.96
N LEU A 138 5.16 -21.75 -14.63
CA LEU A 138 5.48 -22.70 -15.70
C LEU A 138 5.74 -24.11 -15.18
N ALA A 139 6.32 -24.25 -13.98
CA ALA A 139 6.60 -25.53 -13.35
C ALA A 139 5.33 -26.27 -12.88
N GLY A 140 4.17 -25.61 -12.88
CA GLY A 140 2.89 -26.22 -12.53
C GLY A 140 2.73 -26.54 -11.03
N ASN A 141 3.57 -25.96 -10.17
CA ASN A 141 3.46 -26.11 -8.72
C ASN A 141 2.26 -25.26 -8.24
N LYS A 142 1.10 -25.92 -8.08
CA LYS A 142 0.02 -25.47 -7.22
C LYS A 142 0.06 -26.26 -5.91
#